data_AF-W0JYF7-F1
#
_entry.id   AF-W0JYF7-F1
#
_cell.length_a   1.000
_cell.length_b   1.000
_cell.length_c   1.000
_cell.angle_alpha   90.00
_cell.angle_beta   90.00
_cell.angle_gamma   90.00
#
_symmetry.space_group_name_H-M   'P 1'
#
loop_
_entity.id
_entity.type
_entity.pdbx_description
1 polymer ?
#
loop_
_entity_poly.entity_id
_entity_poly.type
_entity_poly.pdbx_seq_one_letter_code
_entity_poly.pdbx_strand_id
1 'polypeptide(L)'
;MSLLVPLVVTGTIAASVVCVIVYVDTGRRTVTTGRFLRTTVLGAAVFGGFLLPHVFETQLEYLYLGRIKPEPVLVSPYEWLLVNIATGVLVCVTVLSLYFVGSRYTSDDGF
;
A
#
# COMPACT_ATOMS: atom_id res chain seq x y z
N MET A 1 -6.19 22.55 -0.21
CA MET A 1 -6.18 21.69 -1.43
C MET A 1 -6.50 20.27 -0.98
N SER A 2 -7.41 19.58 -1.67
CA SER A 2 -7.82 18.23 -1.27
C SER A 2 -6.66 17.24 -1.39
N LEU A 3 -6.22 16.66 -0.27
CA LEU A 3 -5.16 15.63 -0.20
C LEU A 3 -5.58 14.32 -0.88
N LEU A 4 -6.87 14.16 -1.17
CA LEU A 4 -7.44 12.97 -1.80
C LEU A 4 -6.90 12.77 -3.22
N VAL A 5 -6.75 13.85 -4.00
CA VAL A 5 -6.27 13.76 -5.40
C VAL A 5 -4.87 13.15 -5.47
N PRO A 6 -3.84 13.66 -4.77
CA PRO A 6 -2.52 13.06 -4.81
C PRO A 6 -2.51 11.63 -4.24
N LEU A 7 -3.33 11.32 -3.24
CA LEU A 7 -3.46 9.95 -2.70
C LEU A 7 -4.03 8.98 -3.74
N VAL A 8 -5.09 9.38 -4.45
CA VAL A 8 -5.68 8.56 -5.53
C VAL A 8 -4.70 8.37 -6.68
N VAL A 9 -4.00 9.43 -7.10
CA VAL A 9 -3.02 9.34 -8.19
C VAL A 9 -1.87 8.42 -7.81
N THR A 10 -1.24 8.65 -6.66
CA THR A 10 -0.11 7.83 -6.19
C THR A 10 -0.54 6.39 -5.91
N GLY A 11 -1.70 6.18 -5.29
CA GLY A 11 -2.27 4.86 -5.04
C GLY A 11 -2.59 4.10 -6.32
N THR A 12 -3.11 4.76 -7.36
CA THR A 12 -3.40 4.13 -8.66
C THR A 12 -2.12 3.70 -9.36
N ILE A 13 -1.09 4.56 -9.34
CA ILE A 13 0.23 4.23 -9.92
C ILE A 13 0.83 3.04 -9.16
N ALA A 14 0.86 3.09 -7.83
CA ALA A 14 1.40 2.01 -7.00
C ALA A 14 0.65 0.68 -7.21
N ALA A 15 -0.68 0.71 -7.21
CA ALA A 15 -1.51 -0.47 -7.46
C ALA A 15 -1.26 -1.06 -8.86
N SER A 16 -1.11 -0.22 -9.87
CA SER A 16 -0.80 -0.64 -11.24
C SER A 16 0.57 -1.35 -11.31
N VAL A 17 1.59 -0.77 -10.66
CA VAL A 17 2.93 -1.37 -10.56
C VAL A 17 2.87 -2.73 -9.85
N VAL A 18 2.16 -2.83 -8.72
CA VAL A 18 2.00 -4.08 -7.99
C VAL A 18 1.26 -5.13 -8.82
N CYS A 19 0.19 -4.76 -9.51
CA CYS A 19 -0.51 -5.66 -10.43
C CYS A 19 0.44 -6.23 -11.49
N VAL A 20 1.26 -5.39 -12.12
CA VAL A 20 2.23 -5.84 -13.13
C VAL A 20 3.25 -6.80 -12.51
N ILE A 21 3.81 -6.47 -11.35
CA ILE A 21 4.80 -7.32 -10.65
C ILE A 21 4.20 -8.70 -10.34
N VAL A 22 3.01 -8.73 -9.72
CA VAL A 22 2.35 -9.99 -9.32
C VAL A 22 1.94 -10.80 -10.55
N TYR A 23 1.42 -10.16 -11.59
CA TYR A 23 1.01 -10.84 -12.82
C TYR A 23 2.20 -11.47 -13.55
N VAL A 24 3.33 -10.75 -13.61
CA VAL A 24 4.57 -11.27 -14.20
C VAL A 24 5.15 -12.39 -13.33
N ASP A 25 5.19 -12.24 -12.01
CA ASP A 25 5.70 -13.28 -11.08
C ASP A 25 4.86 -14.56 -11.14
N THR A 26 3.54 -14.46 -11.09
CA THR A 26 2.62 -15.61 -11.24
C THR A 26 2.73 -16.26 -12.61
N GLY A 27 2.93 -15.48 -13.68
CA GLY A 27 3.22 -15.99 -15.02
C GLY A 27 4.53 -16.78 -15.09
N ARG A 28 5.60 -16.30 -14.44
CA ARG A 28 6.88 -17.02 -14.34
C ARG A 28 6.75 -18.34 -13.57
N ARG A 29 5.85 -18.41 -12.60
CA ARG A 29 5.57 -19.62 -11.80
C ARG A 29 4.52 -20.54 -12.42
N THR A 30 4.10 -20.30 -13.67
CA THR A 30 3.07 -21.07 -14.38
C THR A 30 1.74 -21.23 -13.64
N VAL A 31 1.44 -20.32 -12.71
CA VAL A 31 0.17 -20.33 -11.95
C VAL A 31 -0.92 -19.79 -12.86
N THR A 32 -1.75 -20.69 -13.40
CA THR A 32 -2.85 -20.37 -14.31
C THR A 32 -4.16 -20.10 -13.56
N THR A 33 -4.46 -20.91 -12.54
CA THR A 33 -5.69 -20.77 -11.75
C THR A 33 -5.57 -19.64 -10.72
N GLY A 34 -6.52 -18.71 -10.73
CA GLY A 34 -6.59 -17.63 -9.74
C GLY A 34 -5.58 -16.50 -9.93
N ARG A 35 -4.84 -16.46 -11.05
CA ARG A 35 -3.85 -15.39 -11.35
C ARG A 35 -4.46 -14.00 -11.33
N PHE A 36 -5.56 -13.83 -12.06
CA PHE A 36 -6.29 -12.56 -12.11
C PHE A 36 -6.81 -12.17 -10.73
N LEU A 37 -7.42 -13.11 -10.01
CA LEU A 37 -7.95 -12.86 -8.67
C LEU A 37 -6.84 -12.39 -7.71
N ARG A 38 -5.69 -13.08 -7.65
CA ARG A 38 -4.55 -12.68 -6.80
C ARG A 38 -4.03 -11.29 -7.18
N THR A 39 -3.86 -11.05 -8.48
CA THR A 39 -3.37 -9.76 -9.00
C THR A 39 -4.31 -8.62 -8.62
N THR A 40 -5.61 -8.79 -8.86
CA THR A 40 -6.63 -7.76 -8.55
C THR A 40 -6.77 -7.54 -7.06
N VAL A 41 -6.77 -8.60 -6.23
CA VAL A 41 -6.86 -8.48 -4.77
C VAL A 41 -5.65 -7.73 -4.20
N LEU A 42 -4.44 -8.04 -4.66
CA LEU A 42 -3.22 -7.35 -4.21
C LEU A 42 -3.19 -5.89 -4.67
N GLY A 43 -3.56 -5.62 -5.93
CA GLY A 43 -3.69 -4.25 -6.43
C GLY A 43 -4.72 -3.43 -5.64
N ALA A 44 -5.89 -4.01 -5.36
CA ALA A 44 -6.95 -3.38 -4.56
C ALA A 44 -6.50 -3.14 -3.11
N ALA A 45 -5.77 -4.08 -2.51
CA ALA A 45 -5.21 -3.92 -1.16
C ALA A 45 -4.20 -2.77 -1.10
N VAL A 46 -3.33 -2.64 -2.10
CA VAL A 46 -2.37 -1.52 -2.20
C VAL A 46 -3.10 -0.20 -2.41
N PHE A 47 -4.07 -0.15 -3.32
CA PHE A 47 -4.87 1.06 -3.55
C PHE A 47 -5.62 1.50 -2.27
N GLY A 48 -6.29 0.56 -1.60
CA GLY A 48 -6.92 0.81 -0.30
C GLY A 48 -5.92 1.26 0.76
N GLY A 49 -4.70 0.73 0.72
CA GLY A 49 -3.59 1.14 1.58
C GLY A 49 -3.20 2.62 1.44
N PHE A 50 -3.29 3.18 0.24
CA PHE A 50 -3.08 4.61 -0.01
C PHE A 50 -4.29 5.48 0.38
N LEU A 51 -5.47 4.88 0.60
CA LEU A 51 -6.65 5.57 1.10
C LEU A 51 -6.77 5.51 2.64
N LEU A 52 -6.10 4.55 3.30
CA LEU A 52 -6.05 4.45 4.76
C LEU A 52 -5.72 5.78 5.45
N PRO A 53 -4.75 6.58 4.98
CA PRO A 53 -4.39 7.82 5.65
C PRO A 53 -5.52 8.85 5.67
N HIS A 54 -6.37 8.83 4.65
CA HIS A 54 -7.54 9.69 4.57
C HIS A 54 -8.67 9.23 5.49
N VAL A 55 -8.87 7.91 5.64
CA VAL A 55 -9.93 7.35 6.51
C VAL A 55 -9.56 7.48 7.99
N PHE A 56 -8.26 7.34 8.32
CA PHE A 56 -7.74 7.39 9.69
C PHE A 56 -6.98 8.68 9.99
N GLU A 57 -7.37 9.80 9.36
CA GLU A 57 -6.67 11.08 9.45
C GLU A 57 -6.46 11.53 10.90
N THR A 58 -7.50 11.42 11.73
CA THR A 58 -7.45 11.81 13.15
C THR A 58 -6.48 10.95 13.98
N GLN A 59 -6.43 9.64 13.72
CA GLN A 59 -5.53 8.72 14.42
C GLN A 59 -4.09 8.93 13.99
N LEU A 60 -3.86 9.15 12.69
CA LEU A 60 -2.55 9.49 12.14
C LEU A 60 -2.04 10.82 12.69
N GLU A 61 -2.93 11.82 12.81
CA GLU A 61 -2.57 13.13 13.35
C GLU A 61 -2.19 13.00 14.83
N TYR A 62 -2.98 12.25 15.60
CA TYR A 62 -2.68 11.97 17.01
C TYR A 62 -1.35 11.23 17.18
N LEU A 63 -1.06 10.25 16.32
CA LEU A 63 0.19 9.48 16.38
C LEU A 63 1.39 10.33 15.94
N TYR A 64 1.23 11.12 14.89
CA TYR A 64 2.26 12.02 14.38
C TYR A 64 2.60 13.10 15.40
N LEU A 65 1.61 13.84 15.92
CA LEU A 65 1.82 14.86 16.93
C LEU A 65 2.18 14.28 18.30
N GLY A 66 1.67 13.10 18.65
CA GLY A 66 1.92 12.50 19.96
C GLY A 66 3.29 11.80 20.09
N ARG A 67 3.89 11.35 18.98
CA ARG A 67 5.11 10.53 19.01
C ARG A 67 6.22 10.98 18.07
N ILE A 68 5.89 11.51 16.89
CA ILE A 68 6.89 11.82 15.85
C ILE A 68 7.34 13.28 15.99
N LYS A 69 6.38 14.20 16.19
CA LYS A 69 6.63 15.64 16.34
C LYS A 69 5.78 16.20 17.50
N PRO A 70 6.23 16.04 18.75
CA PRO A 70 5.52 16.53 19.94
C PRO A 70 5.51 18.04 20.10
N GLU A 71 6.27 18.76 19.28
CA GLU A 71 6.23 20.22 19.30
C GLU A 71 4.98 20.74 18.58
N PRO A 72 4.21 21.66 19.19
CA PRO A 72 2.96 22.21 18.63
C PRO A 72 3.23 23.23 17.51
N VAL A 73 4.20 22.93 16.64
CA VAL A 73 4.52 23.76 15.48
C VAL A 73 3.63 23.32 14.32
N LEU A 74 2.90 24.28 13.77
CA LEU A 74 2.07 24.16 12.56
C LEU A 74 2.67 23.17 11.56
N VAL A 75 1.99 22.02 11.38
CA VAL A 75 2.35 21.04 10.37
C VAL A 75 2.13 21.69 9.01
N SER A 76 3.16 21.73 8.17
CA SER A 76 3.00 22.28 6.83
C SER A 76 2.15 21.33 5.97
N PRO A 77 1.34 21.84 5.01
CA PRO A 77 0.53 20.99 4.14
C PRO A 77 1.36 19.97 3.34
N TYR A 78 2.61 20.30 3.02
CA TYR A 78 3.54 19.42 2.32
C TYR A 78 4.10 18.31 3.22
N GLU A 79 4.40 18.63 4.48
CA GLU A 79 4.84 17.65 5.48
C GLU A 79 3.72 16.64 5.76
N TRP A 80 2.47 17.12 5.88
CA TRP A 80 1.32 16.24 6.03
C TRP A 80 1.10 15.34 4.80
N LEU A 81 1.22 15.88 3.59
CA LEU A 81 1.15 15.09 2.36
C LEU A 81 2.22 13.98 2.32
N LEU A 82 3.44 14.28 2.73
CA LEU A 82 4.52 13.29 2.80
C LEU A 82 4.22 12.17 3.79
N VAL A 83 3.67 12.47 4.97
CA VAL A 83 3.26 11.45 5.96
C VAL A 83 2.19 10.52 5.38
N ASN A 84 1.20 11.08 4.68
CA ASN A 84 0.15 10.31 4.04
C ASN A 84 0.71 9.38 2.94
N ILE A 85 1.57 9.90 2.06
CA ILE A 85 2.23 9.09 1.00
C ILE A 85 3.12 8.01 1.62
N ALA A 86 3.93 8.36 2.63
CA ALA A 86 4.82 7.42 3.31
C ALA A 86 4.05 6.27 3.95
N THR A 87 2.88 6.55 4.54
CA THR A 87 1.99 5.54 5.11
C THR A 87 1.48 4.59 4.02
N GLY A 88 1.02 5.12 2.88
CA GLY A 88 0.60 4.29 1.74
C GLY A 88 1.74 3.42 1.18
N VAL A 89 2.95 3.95 1.09
CA VAL A 89 4.15 3.20 0.70
C VAL A 89 4.46 2.08 1.69
N LEU A 90 4.36 2.34 2.99
CA LEU A 90 4.56 1.34 4.05
C LEU A 90 3.58 0.16 3.92
N VAL A 91 2.31 0.46 3.64
CA VAL A 91 1.29 -0.57 3.37
C VAL A 91 1.63 -1.36 2.12
N CYS A 92 2.03 -0.69 1.04
CA CYS A 92 2.45 -1.34 -0.20
C CYS A 92 3.61 -2.32 0.01
N VAL A 93 4.67 -1.87 0.71
CA VAL A 93 5.82 -2.72 1.07
C VAL A 93 5.40 -3.91 1.93
N THR A 94 4.50 -3.70 2.90
CA THR A 94 3.99 -4.76 3.76
C THR A 94 3.22 -5.80 2.97
N VAL A 95 2.30 -5.37 2.09
CA VAL A 95 1.49 -6.25 1.23
C VAL A 95 2.38 -7.05 0.28
N LEU A 96 3.35 -6.42 -0.38
CA LEU A 96 4.31 -7.12 -1.24
C LEU A 96 5.16 -8.11 -0.45
N SER A 97 5.62 -7.74 0.74
CA SER A 97 6.41 -8.63 1.59
C SER A 97 5.61 -9.87 1.99
N LEU A 98 4.35 -9.68 2.43
CA LEU A 98 3.44 -10.79 2.74
C LEU A 98 3.17 -11.67 1.51
N TYR A 99 3.01 -11.08 0.33
CA TYR A 99 2.88 -11.84 -0.91
C TYR A 99 4.12 -12.69 -1.18
N PHE A 100 5.32 -12.11 -1.14
CA PHE A 100 6.55 -12.86 -1.42
C PHE A 100 6.80 -13.96 -0.39
N VAL A 101 6.62 -13.66 0.90
CA VAL A 101 6.76 -14.62 2.00
C VAL A 101 5.72 -15.74 1.86
N GLY A 102 4.43 -15.41 1.72
CA GLY A 102 3.36 -16.39 1.55
C GLY A 102 3.54 -17.24 0.29
N SER A 103 4.01 -16.63 -0.81
CA SER A 103 4.28 -17.36 -2.06
C SER A 103 5.43 -18.35 -1.96
N ARG A 104 6.31 -18.24 -0.96
CA ARG A 104 7.34 -19.25 -0.70
C ARG A 104 6.75 -20.45 0.03
N TYR A 105 5.92 -20.22 1.03
CA TYR A 105 5.30 -21.30 1.80
C TYR A 105 4.26 -22.09 1.01
N THR A 106 3.46 -21.43 0.17
CA THR A 106 2.50 -22.12 -0.71
C THR A 106 3.18 -22.97 -1.80
N SER A 107 4.46 -22.73 -2.11
CA SER A 107 5.19 -23.59 -3.06
C SER A 107 5.71 -24.90 -2.44
N ASP A 108 5.67 -25.05 -1.11
CA ASP A 108 6.05 -26.30 -0.43
C ASP A 108 4.84 -27.25 -0.22
N ASP A 109 3.62 -26.73 -0.24
CA ASP A 109 2.40 -27.53 -0.15
C ASP A 109 1.92 -27.91 -1.56
N GLY A 110 2.63 -28.86 -2.17
CA GLY A 110 2.15 -29.55 -3.36
C GLY A 110 0.84 -30.27 -3.07
N PHE A 111 -0.20 -29.90 -3.81
CA PHE A 111 -1.39 -30.72 -4.05
C PHE A 111 -1.62 -30.83 -5.55
#